data_AF-A0AB73LS91-F1
#
_entry.id   AF-A0AB73LS91-F1
#
_cell.length_a   1.000
_cell.length_b   1.000
_cell.length_c   1.000
_cell.angle_alpha   90.00
_cell.angle_beta   90.00
_cell.angle_gamma   90.00
#
_symmetry.space_group_name_H-M   'P 1'
#
loop_
_entity.id
_entity.type
_entity.pdbx_description
1 polymer ?
#
loop_
_entity_poly.entity_id
_entity_poly.type
_entity_poly.pdbx_seq_one_letter_code
_entity_poly.pdbx_strand_id
1 'polypeptide(L)'
;MRFKLYSNILMLFLFFGECATTPIEEISFPDKGNLKFLSSKNPEAARVLKSVRDLETKNSSYSGEFSMRIENFIPKKESFSADGKILYDKPSGKMYIELSDPFFGMIVSRVFTDGNSIRIKTANDGTRIFPMGDILFKEPSGKKQSTIPFPVLYSLLSNNSSGLAGTDPTFVNLSEKAILVKKPGEDVTFWMTDFGISSVELLSKKSNLKAITKVQGTVSFPPKITITRIVEPKTNLDWNKIEIKMKRVVLSETIPASKFQF
;
A
#
# COMPACT_ATOMS: atom_id res chain seq x y z
N MET A 1 29.69 50.77 -7.56
CA MET A 1 29.31 49.76 -8.58
C MET A 1 29.56 48.31 -8.18
N ARG A 2 30.47 47.99 -7.24
CA ARG A 2 30.78 46.59 -6.86
C ARG A 2 29.68 45.88 -6.04
N PHE A 3 28.91 46.60 -5.21
CA PHE A 3 27.85 46.01 -4.37
C PHE A 3 26.65 45.42 -5.15
N LYS A 4 26.29 46.01 -6.30
CA LYS A 4 25.21 45.50 -7.16
C LYS A 4 25.58 44.20 -7.88
N LEU A 5 26.88 43.95 -8.10
CA LEU A 5 27.36 42.74 -8.77
C LEU A 5 27.28 41.52 -7.84
N TYR A 6 27.67 41.68 -6.57
CA TYR A 6 27.58 40.60 -5.57
C TYR A 6 26.13 40.22 -5.22
N SER A 7 25.21 41.20 -5.19
CA SER A 7 23.78 40.92 -4.94
C SER A 7 23.13 40.11 -6.08
N ASN A 8 23.54 40.32 -7.33
CA ASN A 8 23.03 39.55 -8.47
C ASN A 8 23.63 38.14 -8.57
N ILE A 9 24.89 37.96 -8.14
CA ILE A 9 25.54 36.63 -8.10
C ILE A 9 24.95 35.77 -6.97
N LEU A 10 24.63 36.37 -5.82
CA LEU A 10 23.99 35.66 -4.71
C LEU A 10 22.55 35.22 -5.04
N MET A 11 21.80 36.03 -5.80
CA MET A 11 20.50 35.66 -6.34
C MET A 11 20.60 34.50 -7.35
N LEU A 12 21.65 34.46 -8.18
CA LEU A 12 21.85 33.38 -9.15
C LEU A 12 22.14 32.02 -8.47
N PHE A 13 22.86 32.02 -7.35
CA PHE A 13 23.12 30.79 -6.57
C PHE A 13 21.89 30.26 -5.83
N LEU A 14 20.91 31.12 -5.52
CA LEU A 14 19.63 30.70 -4.92
C LEU A 14 18.68 30.01 -5.92
N PHE A 15 18.93 30.13 -7.23
CA PHE A 15 18.12 29.47 -8.27
C PHE A 15 18.60 28.06 -8.66
N PHE A 16 19.77 27.61 -8.18
CA PHE A 16 20.29 26.26 -8.44
C PHE A 16 20.10 25.28 -7.28
N GLY A 17 19.21 25.60 -6.34
CA GLY A 17 18.65 24.58 -5.45
C GLY A 17 17.80 23.64 -6.29
N GLU A 18 18.43 22.63 -6.90
CA GLU A 18 17.73 21.48 -7.47
C GLU A 18 16.71 21.02 -6.44
N CYS A 19 15.43 21.11 -6.79
CA CYS A 19 14.37 20.43 -6.08
C CYS A 19 14.53 18.93 -6.35
N ALA A 20 15.62 18.34 -5.84
CA ALA A 20 15.92 16.94 -5.96
C ALA A 20 14.95 16.21 -5.03
N THR A 21 13.83 15.76 -5.58
CA THR A 21 12.94 14.83 -4.89
C THR A 21 13.75 13.59 -4.55
N THR A 22 13.96 13.33 -3.25
CA THR A 22 14.63 12.12 -2.78
C THR A 22 13.90 10.89 -3.32
N PRO A 23 14.61 9.94 -3.95
CA PRO A 23 13.99 8.71 -4.44
C PRO A 23 13.30 7.93 -3.32
N ILE A 24 12.21 7.23 -3.66
CA ILE A 24 11.62 6.22 -2.76
C ILE A 24 12.68 5.17 -2.45
N GLU A 25 12.82 4.81 -1.17
CA GLU A 25 13.76 3.76 -0.73
C GLU A 25 13.51 2.45 -1.47
N GLU A 26 14.60 1.77 -1.82
CA GLU A 26 14.52 0.48 -2.47
C GLU A 26 14.24 -0.65 -1.46
N ILE A 27 13.17 -1.39 -1.71
CA ILE A 27 12.84 -2.61 -0.96
C ILE A 27 13.06 -3.86 -1.82
N SER A 28 13.61 -4.91 -1.22
CA SER A 28 13.86 -6.19 -1.86
C SER A 28 12.76 -7.21 -1.55
N PHE A 29 12.60 -8.18 -2.46
CA PHE A 29 11.75 -9.35 -2.23
C PHE A 29 12.49 -10.34 -1.32
N PRO A 30 11.84 -10.90 -0.29
CA PRO A 30 12.44 -11.94 0.54
C PRO A 30 12.77 -13.19 -0.28
N ASP A 31 13.88 -13.85 0.06
CA ASP A 31 14.22 -15.15 -0.52
C ASP A 31 13.35 -16.24 0.14
N LYS A 32 12.33 -16.69 -0.58
CA LYS A 32 11.43 -17.76 -0.16
C LYS A 32 11.95 -19.16 -0.49
N GLY A 33 12.98 -19.31 -1.33
CA GLY A 33 13.44 -20.60 -1.85
C GLY A 33 13.93 -21.55 -0.74
N ASN A 34 14.44 -20.98 0.34
CA ASN A 34 14.98 -21.72 1.48
C ASN A 34 13.99 -21.88 2.64
N LEU A 35 12.78 -21.31 2.53
CA LEU A 35 11.78 -21.35 3.60
C LEU A 35 10.96 -22.63 3.54
N LYS A 36 10.94 -23.37 4.65
CA LYS A 36 10.05 -24.51 4.84
C LYS A 36 8.69 -24.05 5.34
N PHE A 37 7.64 -24.34 4.58
CA PHE A 37 6.26 -24.02 4.94
C PHE A 37 5.51 -25.27 5.42
N LEU A 38 4.83 -25.15 6.55
CA LEU A 38 3.96 -26.17 7.12
C LEU A 38 2.50 -25.86 6.77
N SER A 39 1.69 -26.88 6.49
CA SER A 39 0.24 -26.67 6.32
C SER A 39 -0.37 -26.08 7.59
N SER A 40 -1.39 -25.22 7.43
CA SER A 40 -2.22 -24.72 8.54
C SER A 40 -2.87 -25.82 9.41
N LYS A 41 -2.96 -27.06 8.91
CA LYS A 41 -3.41 -28.23 9.69
C LYS A 41 -2.37 -28.74 10.68
N ASN A 42 -1.10 -28.35 10.55
CA ASN A 42 -0.07 -28.68 11.52
C ASN A 42 -0.32 -27.92 12.85
N PRO A 43 -0.22 -28.58 14.03
CA PRO A 43 -0.50 -27.93 15.31
C PRO A 43 0.33 -26.68 15.60
N GLU A 44 1.60 -26.63 15.20
CA GLU A 44 2.48 -25.47 15.42
C GLU A 44 2.10 -24.30 14.50
N ALA A 45 1.84 -24.60 13.22
CA ALA A 45 1.33 -23.62 12.27
C ALA A 45 -0.02 -23.04 12.74
N ALA A 46 -0.92 -23.89 13.25
CA ALA A 46 -2.21 -23.46 13.79
C ALA A 46 -2.06 -22.52 15.00
N ARG A 47 -1.08 -22.74 15.88
CA ARG A 47 -0.77 -21.84 17.00
C ARG A 47 -0.30 -20.47 16.51
N VAL A 48 0.58 -20.43 15.50
CA VAL A 48 1.02 -19.17 14.90
C VAL A 48 -0.17 -18.42 14.29
N LEU A 49 -1.00 -19.09 13.49
CA LEU A 49 -2.20 -18.47 12.91
C LEU A 49 -3.17 -17.96 13.97
N LYS A 50 -3.32 -18.68 15.09
CA LYS A 50 -4.11 -18.20 16.23
C LYS A 50 -3.51 -16.94 16.84
N SER A 51 -2.21 -16.90 17.11
CA SER A 51 -1.55 -15.71 17.66
C SER A 51 -1.68 -14.49 16.74
N VAL A 52 -1.66 -14.71 15.42
CA VAL A 52 -1.89 -13.65 14.43
C VAL A 52 -3.32 -13.15 14.48
N ARG A 53 -4.32 -14.03 14.54
CA ARG A 53 -5.72 -13.60 14.72
C ARG A 53 -5.91 -12.83 16.03
N ASP A 54 -5.33 -13.31 17.12
CA ASP A 54 -5.39 -12.64 18.42
C ASP A 54 -4.75 -11.24 18.35
N LEU A 55 -3.65 -11.09 17.61
CA LEU A 55 -3.04 -9.78 17.33
C LEU A 55 -3.96 -8.88 16.51
N GLU A 56 -4.57 -9.40 15.43
CA GLU A 56 -5.51 -8.65 14.60
C GLU A 56 -6.73 -8.15 15.39
N THR A 57 -7.20 -8.92 16.39
CA THR A 57 -8.32 -8.48 17.24
C THR A 57 -8.00 -7.26 18.11
N LYS A 58 -6.72 -6.99 18.37
CA LYS A 58 -6.26 -5.83 19.15
C LYS A 58 -6.16 -4.55 18.30
N ASN A 59 -6.28 -4.65 16.98
CA ASN A 59 -6.28 -3.49 16.10
C ASN A 59 -7.52 -2.62 16.37
N SER A 60 -7.31 -1.30 16.27
CA SER A 60 -8.36 -0.29 16.35
C SER A 60 -8.81 0.14 14.96
N SER A 61 -9.98 0.77 14.86
CA SER A 61 -10.31 1.57 13.68
C SER A 61 -9.42 2.82 13.66
N TYR A 62 -9.25 3.45 12.50
CA TYR A 62 -8.50 4.70 12.43
C TYR A 62 -8.92 5.61 11.28
N SER A 63 -8.73 6.90 11.49
CA SER A 63 -8.72 7.90 10.43
C SER A 63 -7.33 8.51 10.32
N GLY A 64 -6.93 8.91 9.13
CA GLY A 64 -5.63 9.53 8.93
C GLY A 64 -5.56 10.42 7.71
N GLU A 65 -4.55 11.28 7.73
CA GLU A 65 -4.10 12.08 6.60
C GLU A 65 -2.72 11.58 6.19
N PHE A 66 -2.46 11.48 4.90
CA PHE A 66 -1.20 10.97 4.36
C PHE A 66 -0.75 11.75 3.13
N SER A 67 0.52 11.64 2.81
CA SER A 67 1.04 11.92 1.47
C SER A 67 1.38 10.61 0.77
N MET A 68 1.11 10.54 -0.52
CA MET A 68 1.48 9.43 -1.38
C MET A 68 2.39 9.93 -2.50
N ARG A 69 3.45 9.16 -2.80
CA ARG A 69 4.30 9.37 -3.97
C ARG A 69 4.32 8.10 -4.80
N ILE A 70 4.17 8.21 -6.12
CA ILE A 70 4.26 7.11 -7.06
C ILE A 70 5.40 7.42 -8.03
N GLU A 71 6.40 6.54 -8.12
CA GLU A 71 7.41 6.54 -9.18
C GLU A 71 7.05 5.45 -10.19
N ASN A 72 6.70 5.83 -11.41
CA ASN A 72 6.53 4.90 -12.52
C ASN A 72 7.85 4.86 -13.30
N PHE A 73 8.29 3.68 -13.76
CA PHE A 73 9.56 3.48 -14.48
C PHE A 73 9.35 3.18 -15.98
N ILE A 74 8.17 2.67 -16.35
CA ILE A 74 7.82 2.26 -17.71
C ILE A 74 6.52 2.96 -18.13
N PRO A 75 6.43 3.55 -19.34
CA PRO A 75 7.46 3.60 -20.39
C PRO A 75 8.57 4.65 -20.13
N LYS A 76 8.36 5.57 -19.18
CA LYS A 76 9.32 6.60 -18.81
C LYS A 76 9.31 6.81 -17.30
N LYS A 77 10.49 7.08 -16.72
CA LYS A 77 10.60 7.43 -15.31
C LYS A 77 9.89 8.74 -15.01
N GLU A 78 8.88 8.69 -14.15
CA GLU A 78 8.08 9.84 -13.75
C GLU A 78 7.60 9.69 -12.31
N SER A 79 7.37 10.82 -11.64
CA SER A 79 6.93 10.86 -10.26
C SER A 79 5.64 11.66 -10.13
N PHE A 80 4.66 11.10 -9.43
CA PHE A 80 3.40 11.74 -9.08
C PHE A 80 3.29 11.80 -7.54
N SER A 81 2.68 12.86 -7.03
CA SER A 81 2.38 13.00 -5.60
C SER A 81 0.93 13.39 -5.40
N ALA A 82 0.32 12.87 -4.34
CA ALA A 82 -1.03 13.22 -3.90
C ALA A 82 -1.07 13.34 -2.38
N ASP A 83 -1.93 14.23 -1.89
CA ASP A 83 -2.35 14.19 -0.50
C ASP A 83 -3.60 13.33 -0.38
N GLY A 84 -3.80 12.72 0.78
CA GLY A 84 -4.93 11.84 0.96
C GLY A 84 -5.46 11.74 2.37
N LYS A 85 -6.69 11.25 2.44
CA LYS A 85 -7.38 10.89 3.68
C LYS A 85 -7.72 9.42 3.62
N ILE A 86 -7.56 8.73 4.74
CA ILE A 86 -7.90 7.32 4.88
C ILE A 86 -8.80 7.14 6.10
N LEU A 87 -9.80 6.28 5.94
CA LEU A 87 -10.65 5.79 7.01
C LEU A 87 -10.63 4.27 6.94
N TYR A 88 -10.42 3.61 8.07
CA TYR A 88 -10.54 2.16 8.20
C TYR A 88 -11.39 1.83 9.42
N ASP A 89 -12.50 1.13 9.19
CA ASP A 89 -13.35 0.59 10.25
C ASP A 89 -13.02 -0.89 10.46
N LYS A 90 -12.41 -1.20 11.60
CA LYS A 90 -11.99 -2.56 11.93
C LYS A 90 -13.17 -3.54 12.05
N PRO A 91 -14.29 -3.21 12.73
CA PRO A 91 -15.44 -4.11 12.82
C PRO A 91 -16.01 -4.56 11.47
N SER A 92 -16.14 -3.64 10.50
CA SER A 92 -16.71 -3.97 9.18
C SER A 92 -15.69 -4.30 8.10
N GLY A 93 -14.39 -4.08 8.35
CA GLY A 93 -13.34 -4.21 7.34
C GLY A 93 -13.40 -3.13 6.25
N LYS A 94 -14.28 -2.13 6.39
CA LYS A 94 -14.44 -1.09 5.37
C LYS A 94 -13.27 -0.13 5.38
N MET A 95 -12.83 0.25 4.18
CA MET A 95 -11.80 1.27 3.99
C MET A 95 -12.26 2.28 2.96
N TYR A 96 -11.97 3.55 3.25
CA TYR A 96 -12.18 4.67 2.34
C TYR A 96 -10.88 5.43 2.19
N ILE A 97 -10.48 5.68 0.96
CA ILE A 97 -9.30 6.48 0.62
C ILE A 97 -9.73 7.59 -0.33
N GLU A 98 -9.42 8.82 0.02
CA GLU A 98 -9.58 9.99 -0.85
C GLU A 98 -8.20 10.52 -1.21
N LEU A 99 -7.98 10.78 -2.49
CA LEU A 99 -6.77 11.39 -3.02
C LEU A 99 -7.12 12.78 -3.56
N SER A 100 -6.28 13.75 -3.23
CA SER A 100 -6.38 15.12 -3.67
C SER A 100 -5.06 15.59 -4.29
N ASP A 101 -5.17 16.49 -5.27
CA ASP A 101 -4.03 17.20 -5.80
C ASP A 101 -3.33 18.01 -4.68
N PRO A 102 -1.99 17.92 -4.53
CA PRO A 102 -1.28 18.62 -3.46
C PRO A 102 -1.31 20.14 -3.55
N PHE A 103 -1.52 20.72 -4.73
CA PHE A 103 -1.44 22.17 -4.95
C PHE A 103 -2.77 22.86 -4.72
N PHE A 104 -3.85 22.27 -5.26
CA PHE A 104 -5.19 22.88 -5.25
C PHE A 104 -6.16 22.18 -4.27
N GLY A 105 -5.76 21.05 -3.68
CA GLY A 105 -6.63 20.26 -2.80
C GLY A 105 -7.85 19.66 -3.51
N MET A 106 -7.86 19.65 -4.85
CA MET A 106 -8.96 19.11 -5.64
C MET A 106 -8.95 17.59 -5.55
N ILE A 107 -10.11 17.00 -5.25
CA ILE A 107 -10.25 15.56 -5.10
C ILE A 107 -10.18 14.91 -6.48
N VAL A 108 -9.16 14.07 -6.68
CA VAL A 108 -8.90 13.39 -7.96
C VAL A 108 -9.48 11.98 -8.01
N SER A 109 -9.53 11.30 -6.86
CA SER A 109 -10.02 9.92 -6.77
C SER A 109 -10.51 9.60 -5.37
N ARG A 110 -11.57 8.80 -5.30
CA ARG A 110 -12.08 8.16 -4.09
C ARG A 110 -12.17 6.66 -4.32
N VAL A 111 -11.60 5.91 -3.40
CA VAL A 111 -11.64 4.45 -3.37
C VAL A 111 -12.37 4.03 -2.11
N PHE A 112 -13.38 3.19 -2.27
CA PHE A 112 -14.07 2.54 -1.17
C PHE A 112 -13.93 1.02 -1.32
N THR A 113 -13.74 0.31 -0.21
CA THR A 113 -13.80 -1.15 -0.18
C THR A 113 -14.50 -1.64 1.08
N ASP A 114 -15.17 -2.79 0.96
CA ASP A 114 -15.71 -3.59 2.06
C ASP A 114 -14.87 -4.85 2.34
N GLY A 115 -13.65 -4.92 1.78
CA GLY A 115 -12.78 -6.10 1.83
C GLY A 115 -13.02 -7.12 0.72
N ASN A 116 -14.19 -7.10 0.06
CA ASN A 116 -14.55 -8.05 -1.00
C ASN A 116 -14.65 -7.38 -2.38
N SER A 117 -15.06 -6.13 -2.42
CA SER A 117 -15.23 -5.33 -3.62
C SER A 117 -14.51 -3.97 -3.48
N ILE A 118 -14.22 -3.35 -4.61
CA ILE A 118 -13.67 -2.01 -4.69
C ILE A 118 -14.64 -1.15 -5.51
N ARG A 119 -14.96 0.03 -5.00
CA ARG A 119 -15.69 1.06 -5.71
C ARG A 119 -14.78 2.25 -5.90
N ILE A 120 -14.72 2.78 -7.12
CA ILE A 120 -13.83 3.88 -7.48
C ILE A 120 -14.66 4.98 -8.13
N LYS A 121 -14.47 6.21 -7.66
CA LYS A 121 -15.05 7.42 -8.23
C LYS A 121 -13.92 8.41 -8.49
N THR A 122 -13.65 8.72 -9.75
CA THR A 122 -12.68 9.74 -10.15
C THR A 122 -13.40 11.06 -10.40
N ALA A 123 -12.66 12.16 -10.56
CA ALA A 123 -13.26 13.48 -10.80
C ALA A 123 -14.16 13.52 -12.06
N ASN A 124 -13.83 12.75 -13.09
CA ASN A 124 -14.46 12.83 -14.42
C ASN A 124 -15.30 11.60 -14.79
N ASP A 125 -15.26 10.52 -14.00
CA ASP A 125 -16.02 9.29 -14.26
C ASP A 125 -17.07 9.03 -13.18
N GLY A 126 -18.15 8.36 -13.58
CA GLY A 126 -19.10 7.77 -12.64
C GLY A 126 -18.47 6.67 -11.77
N THR A 127 -19.18 6.30 -10.70
CA THR A 127 -18.75 5.21 -9.81
C THR A 127 -18.63 3.90 -10.56
N ARG A 128 -17.45 3.27 -10.50
CA ARG A 128 -17.21 1.92 -11.02
C ARG A 128 -17.05 0.94 -9.87
N ILE A 129 -17.58 -0.28 -10.02
CA ILE A 129 -17.53 -1.33 -9.02
C ILE A 129 -16.80 -2.53 -9.61
N PHE A 130 -15.81 -3.04 -8.88
CA PHE A 130 -15.00 -4.19 -9.26
C PHE A 130 -14.88 -5.16 -8.07
N PRO A 131 -14.60 -6.45 -8.32
CA PRO A 131 -14.08 -7.33 -7.28
C PRO A 131 -12.80 -6.76 -6.66
N MET A 132 -12.46 -7.19 -5.44
CA MET A 132 -11.15 -6.90 -4.84
C MET A 132 -10.03 -7.37 -5.79
N GLY A 133 -9.16 -6.44 -6.18
CA GLY A 133 -8.13 -6.68 -7.18
C GLY A 133 -7.34 -5.40 -7.47
N ASP A 134 -6.54 -5.42 -8.53
CA ASP A 134 -5.69 -4.29 -8.87
C ASP A 134 -6.50 -3.06 -9.30
N ILE A 135 -6.11 -1.89 -8.81
CA ILE A 135 -6.68 -0.61 -9.21
C ILE A 135 -5.87 -0.05 -10.37
N LEU A 136 -6.55 0.22 -11.48
CA LEU A 136 -5.98 0.97 -12.59
C LEU A 136 -6.18 2.46 -12.33
N PHE A 137 -5.13 3.12 -11.85
CA PHE A 137 -5.13 4.55 -11.66
C PHE A 137 -4.79 5.23 -12.99
N LYS A 138 -5.72 6.02 -13.52
CA LYS A 138 -5.47 6.89 -14.68
C LYS A 138 -5.33 8.33 -14.18
N GLU A 139 -4.28 9.00 -14.62
CA GLU A 139 -4.13 10.43 -14.35
C GLU A 139 -5.32 11.21 -14.97
N PRO A 140 -5.76 12.35 -14.39
CA PRO A 140 -6.82 13.19 -14.97
C PRO A 140 -6.57 13.59 -16.43
N SER A 141 -5.30 13.66 -16.85
CA SER A 141 -4.89 13.93 -18.24
C SER A 141 -5.24 12.81 -19.24
N GLY A 142 -5.58 11.61 -18.74
CA GLY A 142 -5.89 10.41 -19.52
C GLY A 142 -4.68 9.74 -20.19
N LYS A 143 -3.50 10.35 -20.15
CA LYS A 143 -2.31 9.89 -20.90
C LYS A 143 -1.54 8.76 -20.21
N LYS A 144 -1.77 8.53 -18.92
CA LYS A 144 -0.93 7.68 -18.07
C LYS A 144 -1.78 6.77 -17.20
N GLN A 145 -1.31 5.54 -17.04
CA GLN A 145 -1.97 4.50 -16.27
C GLN A 145 -0.97 3.78 -15.38
N SER A 146 -1.24 3.73 -14.08
CA SER A 146 -0.47 2.98 -13.09
C SER A 146 -1.35 1.87 -12.53
N THR A 147 -0.79 0.66 -12.45
CA THR A 147 -1.45 -0.46 -11.76
C THR A 147 -1.03 -0.45 -10.29
N ILE A 148 -2.02 -0.34 -9.40
CA ILE A 148 -1.85 -0.39 -7.96
C ILE A 148 -2.39 -1.73 -7.47
N PRO A 149 -1.57 -2.63 -6.91
CA PRO A 149 -2.01 -3.90 -6.36
C PRO A 149 -2.72 -3.65 -5.03
N PHE A 150 -3.97 -3.23 -5.10
CA PHE A 150 -4.73 -2.78 -3.95
C PHE A 150 -4.90 -3.86 -2.86
N PRO A 151 -5.01 -5.17 -3.15
CA PRO A 151 -5.12 -6.18 -2.10
C PRO A 151 -3.93 -6.17 -1.12
N VAL A 152 -2.70 -5.97 -1.58
CA VAL A 152 -1.53 -5.93 -0.70
C VAL A 152 -1.46 -4.64 0.12
N LEU A 153 -1.87 -3.52 -0.48
CA LEU A 153 -2.00 -2.25 0.24
C LEU A 153 -3.08 -2.35 1.31
N TYR A 154 -4.27 -2.84 0.95
CA TYR A 154 -5.38 -3.02 1.87
C TYR A 154 -4.98 -3.89 3.05
N SER A 155 -4.37 -5.06 2.82
CA SER A 155 -3.96 -5.96 3.91
C SER A 155 -2.98 -5.32 4.87
N LEU A 156 -1.98 -4.59 4.36
CA LEU A 156 -1.00 -3.95 5.21
C LEU A 156 -1.60 -2.74 5.96
N LEU A 157 -2.43 -1.92 5.29
CA LEU A 157 -3.09 -0.75 5.88
C LEU A 157 -4.22 -1.11 6.85
N SER A 158 -4.81 -2.30 6.74
CA SER A 158 -5.81 -2.83 7.68
C SER A 158 -5.21 -3.79 8.72
N ASN A 159 -3.93 -4.14 8.56
CA ASN A 159 -3.26 -5.22 9.31
C ASN A 159 -4.14 -6.48 9.35
N ASN A 160 -4.68 -6.86 8.19
CA ASN A 160 -5.61 -7.96 8.01
C ASN A 160 -5.01 -9.00 7.04
N SER A 161 -4.41 -10.03 7.63
CA SER A 161 -3.87 -11.20 6.93
C SER A 161 -4.91 -12.33 6.84
N SER A 162 -5.76 -12.48 7.87
CA SER A 162 -6.72 -13.59 7.96
C SER A 162 -7.92 -13.44 7.03
N GLY A 163 -8.42 -12.22 6.81
CA GLY A 163 -9.53 -11.93 5.90
C GLY A 163 -9.21 -12.24 4.44
N LEU A 164 -7.93 -12.23 4.06
CA LEU A 164 -7.49 -12.67 2.73
C LEU A 164 -7.31 -14.18 2.63
N ALA A 165 -7.18 -14.92 3.72
CA ALA A 165 -6.99 -16.37 3.67
C ALA A 165 -8.28 -17.13 3.35
N GLY A 166 -9.44 -16.67 3.83
CA GLY A 166 -10.74 -17.31 3.57
C GLY A 166 -10.70 -18.83 3.77
N THR A 167 -11.06 -19.57 2.71
CA THR A 167 -10.94 -21.04 2.63
C THR A 167 -9.72 -21.50 1.83
N ASP A 168 -8.85 -20.57 1.41
CA ASP A 168 -7.71 -20.86 0.56
C ASP A 168 -6.62 -21.65 1.31
N PRO A 169 -5.89 -22.55 0.63
CA PRO A 169 -4.76 -23.26 1.22
C PRO A 169 -3.75 -22.31 1.85
N THR A 170 -3.64 -22.42 3.18
CA THR A 170 -2.76 -21.58 4.00
C THR A 170 -1.63 -22.41 4.57
N PHE A 171 -0.42 -21.86 4.51
CA PHE A 171 0.82 -22.45 5.00
C PHE A 171 1.59 -21.44 5.85
N VAL A 172 2.39 -21.93 6.78
CA VAL A 172 3.14 -21.11 7.73
C VAL A 172 4.60 -21.54 7.76
N ASN A 173 5.49 -20.57 7.65
CA ASN A 173 6.89 -20.75 8.00
C ASN A 173 7.09 -20.26 9.45
N LEU A 174 7.59 -21.15 10.31
CA LEU A 174 7.69 -20.88 11.74
C LEU A 174 8.85 -19.94 12.09
N SER A 175 9.96 -20.00 11.34
CA SER A 175 11.17 -19.20 11.62
C SER A 175 10.96 -17.71 11.34
N GLU A 176 10.36 -17.39 10.20
CA GLU A 176 10.10 -16.02 9.76
C GLU A 176 8.71 -15.51 10.14
N LYS A 177 7.91 -16.32 10.85
CA LYS A 177 6.48 -16.07 11.11
C LYS A 177 5.74 -15.64 9.83
N ALA A 178 6.06 -16.29 8.70
CA ALA A 178 5.49 -15.95 7.41
C ALA A 178 4.27 -16.83 7.09
N ILE A 179 3.20 -16.23 6.58
CA ILE A 179 1.96 -16.90 6.19
C ILE A 179 1.84 -16.83 4.67
N LEU A 180 1.82 -17.99 4.01
CA LEU A 180 1.56 -18.12 2.57
C LEU A 180 0.12 -18.56 2.35
N VAL A 181 -0.65 -17.76 1.64
CA VAL A 181 -2.00 -18.08 1.17
C VAL A 181 -1.94 -18.32 -0.35
N LYS A 182 -2.32 -19.52 -0.78
CA LYS A 182 -2.39 -19.87 -2.21
C LYS A 182 -3.80 -19.71 -2.72
N LYS A 183 -4.04 -18.68 -3.52
CA LYS A 183 -5.31 -18.40 -4.18
C LYS A 183 -5.28 -18.92 -5.62
N PRO A 184 -6.45 -19.11 -6.26
CA PRO A 184 -6.49 -19.40 -7.69
C PRO A 184 -5.78 -18.32 -8.51
N GLY A 185 -4.60 -18.65 -9.05
CA GLY A 185 -3.78 -17.76 -9.87
C GLY A 185 -2.92 -16.74 -9.12
N GLU A 186 -2.93 -16.73 -7.79
CA GLU A 186 -2.18 -15.76 -6.99
C GLU A 186 -1.61 -16.38 -5.72
N ASP A 187 -0.37 -16.04 -5.38
CA ASP A 187 0.22 -16.38 -4.09
C ASP A 187 0.42 -15.09 -3.28
N VAL A 188 -0.10 -15.06 -2.06
CA VAL A 188 0.06 -13.92 -1.13
C VAL A 188 0.85 -14.39 0.07
N THR A 189 1.95 -13.72 0.38
CA THR A 189 2.78 -14.02 1.56
C THR A 189 2.79 -12.83 2.52
N PHE A 190 2.46 -13.06 3.78
CA PHE A 190 2.51 -12.07 4.86
C PHE A 190 3.67 -12.38 5.77
N TRP A 191 4.50 -11.40 6.10
CA TRP A 191 5.49 -11.52 7.17
C TRP A 191 4.96 -10.82 8.41
N MET A 192 4.88 -11.57 9.50
CA MET A 192 4.27 -11.11 10.74
C MET A 192 5.34 -10.78 11.78
N THR A 193 5.08 -9.74 12.56
CA THR A 193 5.79 -9.42 13.79
C THR A 193 4.81 -9.47 14.95
N ASP A 194 5.30 -9.30 16.17
CA ASP A 194 4.43 -9.23 17.35
C ASP A 194 3.58 -7.93 17.38
N PHE A 195 3.82 -6.99 16.47
CA PHE A 195 3.11 -5.71 16.34
C PHE A 195 2.20 -5.60 15.10
N GLY A 196 2.32 -6.56 14.17
CA GLY A 196 1.49 -6.62 12.96
C GLY A 196 2.26 -7.11 11.74
N ILE A 197 1.66 -6.95 10.57
CA ILE A 197 2.25 -7.26 9.27
C ILE A 197 3.43 -6.30 9.01
N SER A 198 4.64 -6.84 8.80
CA SER A 198 5.80 -6.07 8.37
C SER A 198 5.87 -5.94 6.84
N SER A 199 5.49 -6.98 6.11
CA SER A 199 5.39 -6.94 4.65
C SER A 199 4.36 -7.91 4.10
N VAL A 200 3.84 -7.57 2.91
CA VAL A 200 2.96 -8.42 2.10
C VAL A 200 3.53 -8.51 0.69
N GLU A 201 3.80 -9.72 0.22
CA GLU A 201 4.16 -10.00 -1.16
C GLU A 201 2.98 -10.64 -1.90
N LEU A 202 2.72 -10.19 -3.12
CA LEU A 202 1.79 -10.78 -4.06
C LEU A 202 2.56 -11.23 -5.30
N LEU A 203 2.35 -12.47 -5.71
CA LEU A 203 2.67 -12.96 -7.04
C LEU A 203 1.37 -13.28 -7.76
N SER A 204 0.97 -12.43 -8.72
CA SER A 204 -0.26 -12.62 -9.48
C SER A 204 0.04 -13.09 -10.89
N LYS A 205 -0.42 -14.30 -11.22
CA LYS A 205 -0.40 -14.82 -12.60
C LYS A 205 -1.51 -14.18 -13.44
N LYS A 206 -2.61 -13.75 -12.81
CA LYS A 206 -3.75 -13.10 -13.48
C LYS A 206 -3.34 -11.76 -14.08
N SER A 207 -2.65 -10.95 -13.29
CA SER A 207 -2.20 -9.61 -13.71
C SER A 207 -0.75 -9.61 -14.22
N ASN A 208 -0.10 -10.78 -14.28
CA ASN A 208 1.31 -10.95 -14.62
C ASN A 208 2.23 -9.95 -13.89
N LEU A 209 2.03 -9.79 -12.58
CA LEU A 209 2.78 -8.86 -11.75
C LEU A 209 3.26 -9.50 -10.46
N LYS A 210 4.35 -8.97 -9.93
CA LYS A 210 4.85 -9.27 -8.59
C LYS A 210 4.95 -7.97 -7.81
N ALA A 211 4.40 -7.94 -6.61
CA ALA A 211 4.41 -6.75 -5.78
C ALA A 211 4.83 -7.09 -4.35
N ILE A 212 5.51 -6.18 -3.68
CA ILE A 212 5.75 -6.23 -2.24
C ILE A 212 5.43 -4.89 -1.62
N THR A 213 4.64 -4.88 -0.56
CA THR A 213 4.45 -3.72 0.31
C THR A 213 5.12 -3.99 1.65
N LYS A 214 5.92 -3.07 2.15
CA LYS A 214 6.68 -3.20 3.39
C LYS A 214 6.54 -1.94 4.25
N VAL A 215 6.46 -2.12 5.57
CA VAL A 215 6.56 -1.03 6.55
C VAL A 215 8.02 -0.58 6.64
N GLN A 216 8.27 0.72 6.46
CA GLN A 216 9.59 1.31 6.66
C GLN A 216 9.75 1.68 8.15
N GLY A 217 10.84 1.21 8.77
CA GLY A 217 11.11 1.43 10.19
C GLY A 217 10.35 0.48 11.13
N THR A 218 9.97 0.96 12.30
CA THR A 218 9.28 0.16 13.33
C THR A 218 7.86 -0.19 12.89
N VAL A 219 7.52 -1.48 12.95
CA VAL A 219 6.15 -1.96 12.68
C VAL A 219 5.21 -1.44 13.75
N SER A 220 4.18 -0.72 13.30
CA SER A 220 3.09 -0.22 14.13
C SER A 220 1.79 -0.26 13.34
N PHE A 221 0.67 -0.20 14.05
CA PHE A 221 -0.63 -0.08 13.41
C PHE A 221 -1.37 1.20 13.88
N PRO A 222 -1.81 2.06 12.95
CA PRO A 222 -1.52 2.06 11.51
C PRO A 222 -0.02 2.24 11.19
N PRO A 223 0.44 1.78 10.01
CA PRO A 223 1.84 1.96 9.63
C PRO A 223 2.14 3.43 9.34
N LYS A 224 3.29 3.92 9.84
CA LYS A 224 3.71 5.32 9.62
C LYS A 224 4.14 5.57 8.17
N ILE A 225 4.94 4.67 7.62
CA ILE A 225 5.42 4.74 6.25
C ILE A 225 5.35 3.34 5.64
N THR A 226 4.78 3.24 4.45
CA THR A 226 4.74 2.02 3.67
C THR A 226 5.34 2.27 2.31
N ILE A 227 6.10 1.30 1.83
CA ILE A 227 6.69 1.32 0.50
C ILE A 227 6.21 0.09 -0.24
N THR A 228 5.69 0.29 -1.44
CA THR A 228 5.29 -0.76 -2.36
C THR A 228 6.20 -0.74 -3.57
N ARG A 229 6.74 -1.89 -3.94
CA ARG A 229 7.49 -2.11 -5.17
C ARG A 229 6.74 -3.09 -6.05
N ILE A 230 6.57 -2.77 -7.32
CA ILE A 230 5.84 -3.55 -8.31
C ILE A 230 6.78 -3.82 -9.47
N VAL A 231 6.92 -5.09 -9.84
CA VAL A 231 7.85 -5.57 -10.87
C VAL A 231 7.21 -6.58 -11.80
N GLU A 232 7.80 -6.75 -12.98
CA GLU A 232 7.52 -7.91 -13.83
C GLU A 232 8.06 -9.19 -13.17
N PRO A 233 7.25 -10.27 -13.03
CA PRO A 233 7.65 -11.47 -12.30
C PRO A 233 8.88 -12.20 -12.84
N LYS A 234 9.09 -12.16 -14.17
CA LYS A 234 10.17 -12.93 -14.83
C LYS A 234 11.51 -12.21 -14.81
N THR A 235 11.50 -10.90 -15.01
CA THR A 235 12.71 -10.09 -15.16
C THR A 235 13.06 -9.31 -13.90
N ASN A 236 12.12 -9.18 -12.95
CA ASN A 236 12.17 -8.23 -11.82
C ASN A 236 12.38 -6.78 -12.27
N LEU A 237 12.02 -6.44 -13.51
CA LEU A 237 12.06 -5.06 -13.99
C LEU A 237 11.03 -4.23 -13.22
N ASP A 238 11.48 -3.13 -12.61
CA ASP A 238 10.62 -2.23 -11.86
C ASP A 238 9.58 -1.59 -12.80
N TRP A 239 8.31 -1.73 -12.42
CA TRP A 239 7.21 -1.02 -13.07
C TRP A 239 6.90 0.24 -12.30
N ASN A 240 6.57 0.10 -11.01
CA ASN A 240 6.15 1.20 -10.16
C ASN A 240 6.69 1.04 -8.73
N LYS A 241 6.96 2.16 -8.06
CA LYS A 241 7.15 2.26 -6.61
C LYS A 241 6.13 3.22 -6.03
N ILE A 242 5.56 2.89 -4.88
CA ILE A 242 4.58 3.71 -4.17
C ILE A 242 5.07 3.91 -2.75
N GLU A 243 5.08 5.13 -2.26
CA GLU A 243 5.33 5.46 -0.87
C GLU A 243 4.07 6.09 -0.29
N ILE A 244 3.58 5.60 0.84
CA ILE A 244 2.50 6.24 1.62
C ILE A 244 3.08 6.61 2.97
N LYS A 245 3.02 7.89 3.31
CA LYS A 245 3.50 8.44 4.59
C LYS A 245 2.34 9.08 5.34
N MET A 246 1.99 8.50 6.48
CA MET A 246 0.99 9.04 7.38
C MET A 246 1.51 10.34 8.02
N LYS A 247 0.73 11.41 7.91
CA LYS A 247 0.99 12.72 8.52
C LYS A 247 0.30 12.82 9.88
N ARG A 248 -0.94 12.35 9.94
CA ARG A 248 -1.77 12.37 11.15
C ARG A 248 -2.60 11.10 11.22
N VAL A 249 -2.73 10.54 12.42
CA VAL A 249 -3.56 9.37 12.69
C VAL A 249 -4.38 9.62 13.94
N VAL A 250 -5.66 9.25 13.91
CA VAL A 250 -6.57 9.23 15.05
C VAL A 250 -7.18 7.84 15.14
N LEU A 251 -6.97 7.19 16.28
CA LEU A 251 -7.55 5.88 16.58
C LEU A 251 -8.99 6.04 17.08
N SER A 252 -9.83 5.07 16.74
CA SER A 252 -11.20 4.97 17.25
C SER A 252 -11.60 3.51 17.38
N GLU A 253 -12.67 3.23 18.12
CA GLU A 253 -13.23 1.88 18.16
C GLU A 253 -13.90 1.53 16.84
N THR A 254 -14.69 2.46 16.29
CA THR A 254 -15.41 2.33 15.02
C THR A 254 -15.43 3.64 14.23
N ILE A 255 -15.78 3.57 12.95
CA ILE A 255 -16.08 4.71 12.10
C ILE A 255 -17.54 4.61 11.61
N PRO A 256 -18.34 5.68 11.72
CA PRO A 256 -19.73 5.67 11.30
C PRO A 256 -19.91 5.24 9.84
N ALA A 257 -20.90 4.39 9.57
CA ALA A 257 -21.19 3.87 8.23
C ALA A 257 -21.45 4.97 7.18
N SER A 258 -21.95 6.14 7.60
CA SER A 258 -22.16 7.31 6.74
C SER A 258 -20.87 7.88 6.15
N LYS A 259 -19.71 7.59 6.74
CA LYS A 259 -18.40 8.00 6.21
C LYS A 259 -17.91 7.13 5.05
N PHE A 260 -18.59 6.03 4.76
CA PHE A 260 -18.25 5.07 3.72
C PHE A 260 -19.19 5.15 2.51
N GLN A 261 -19.58 6.38 2.14
CA GLN A 261 -20.48 6.69 1.03
C GLN A 261 -19.83 7.73 0.10
N PHE A 262 -20.29 7.81 -1.16
CA PHE A 262 -19.77 8.72 -2.20
C PHE A 262 -20.54 10.02 -2.37
#